data_AF-A0A1F7LD61-F1
#
_entry.id   AF-A0A1F7LD61-F1
#
_cell.length_a   1.000
_cell.length_b   1.000
_cell.length_c   1.000
_cell.angle_alpha   90.00
_cell.angle_beta   90.00
_cell.angle_gamma   90.00
#
_symmetry.space_group_name_H-M   'P 1'
#
loop_
_entity.id
_entity.type
_entity.pdbx_description
1 polymer ?
#
loop_
_entity_poly.entity_id
_entity_poly.type
_entity_poly.pdbx_seq_one_letter_code
_entity_poly.pdbx_strand_id
1 'polypeptide(L)'
;MIAQPLSESIGPPTDWRVARFKDVATYALGRTPPRKAAQYWADDGAIPWVTISDMEPFSTLWATSETVSAKAAAAIFQSPPVPRGTLLMSFKLTIGRTAVLGIDAYHNEAIISIHPRPGIDRDFLHFYLPTIAFAQHQDRAIKGQTLNKGKIDLLPVLVPPFPEQRQIAAVLAMIRAAMEVLDKIVAGLKELKAATMAKLFREGLRGEPLKQTEIGEIPESWSVARLGDHVLITSGGTPARDTPEYWNGRVPWVKTGEINYRPIMETEEYITEAGLQNSSAKLLPPGTLLLAMYGQGVTRGKVAFLGIQAATNQACAALFPSDRLDSGYLYAFFAFAYERVRSLGHGANQKNLSADIIREIRLPLPPDVGEQKRIYDVTSALEADSRAVEHKRNALAALFSSMLHLLMTGQVRVPLDLIGRLGAPPLAGQGSSASGRQSRAAGQHGKPDEAMLQEIVRRIVAAVAPEEIILFGSAARGEMGPDSDIDLLVVKACEHRREVARAVRDCLRGVAPGRGKDVVVVTPEDVERDRDTIGYIIRPALRGGRVLYAA
;
A
#
# COMPACT_ATOMS: atom_id res chain seq x y z
N MET A 1 -0.09 -23.75 15.69
CA MET A 1 -0.86 -23.72 16.96
C MET A 1 -2.19 -23.06 16.68
N ILE A 2 -3.26 -23.85 16.77
CA ILE A 2 -4.64 -23.45 16.54
C ILE A 2 -5.07 -22.62 17.74
N ALA A 3 -5.38 -21.34 17.53
CA ALA A 3 -5.98 -20.51 18.55
C ALA A 3 -7.36 -21.07 18.89
N GLN A 4 -7.61 -21.32 20.17
CA GLN A 4 -8.92 -21.72 20.68
C GLN A 4 -9.98 -20.70 20.30
N PRO A 5 -11.23 -21.13 20.03
CA PRO A 5 -12.33 -20.20 19.82
C PRO A 5 -12.63 -19.49 21.15
N LEU A 6 -12.55 -18.16 21.16
CA LEU A 6 -13.13 -17.35 22.23
C LEU A 6 -14.65 -17.55 22.18
N SER A 7 -15.15 -18.48 22.99
CA SER A 7 -16.57 -18.65 23.30
C SER A 7 -17.03 -17.59 24.28
N GLU A 8 -18.30 -17.18 24.12
CA GLU A 8 -19.06 -16.12 24.80
C GLU A 8 -18.95 -14.75 24.12
N SER A 9 -20.04 -14.34 23.45
CA SER A 9 -20.21 -12.96 23.03
C SER A 9 -20.27 -12.08 24.28
N ILE A 10 -19.15 -11.45 24.61
CA ILE A 10 -19.09 -10.43 25.66
C ILE A 10 -20.10 -9.35 25.27
N GLY A 11 -21.20 -9.25 26.01
CA GLY A 11 -22.17 -8.16 25.86
C GLY A 11 -21.49 -6.81 26.12
N PRO A 12 -22.11 -5.68 25.72
CA PRO A 12 -21.53 -4.37 25.97
C PRO A 12 -21.27 -4.16 27.47
N PRO A 13 -20.25 -3.38 27.86
CA PRO A 13 -19.98 -3.07 29.25
C PRO A 13 -21.22 -2.56 29.99
N THR A 14 -21.36 -2.90 31.28
CA THR A 14 -22.57 -2.56 32.08
C THR A 14 -22.80 -1.05 32.24
N ASP A 15 -21.75 -0.24 32.09
CA ASP A 15 -21.80 1.22 32.15
C ASP A 15 -22.10 1.89 30.79
N TRP A 16 -22.22 1.10 29.73
CA TRP A 16 -22.66 1.56 28.42
C TRP A 16 -24.17 1.40 28.30
N ARG A 17 -24.84 2.40 27.72
CA ARG A 17 -26.29 2.35 27.49
C ARG A 17 -26.60 2.17 26.02
N VAL A 18 -27.63 1.39 25.73
CA VAL A 18 -28.22 1.32 24.39
C VAL A 18 -29.22 2.48 24.24
N ALA A 19 -29.00 3.34 23.26
CA ALA A 19 -29.90 4.45 22.91
C ALA A 19 -30.37 4.32 21.46
N ARG A 20 -31.45 5.00 21.10
CA ARG A 20 -31.86 5.13 19.70
C ARG A 20 -31.24 6.40 19.13
N PHE A 21 -31.00 6.45 17.83
CA PHE A 21 -30.34 7.59 17.19
C PHE A 21 -31.02 8.93 17.49
N LYS A 22 -32.36 8.98 17.49
CA LYS A 22 -33.14 10.19 17.83
C LYS A 22 -32.85 10.74 19.24
N ASP A 23 -32.42 9.86 20.15
CA ASP A 23 -32.12 10.17 21.55
C ASP A 23 -30.68 10.66 21.73
N VAL A 24 -29.81 10.50 20.72
CA VAL A 24 -28.40 10.92 20.75
C VAL A 24 -28.08 12.07 19.81
N ALA A 25 -28.85 12.26 18.75
CA ALA A 25 -28.64 13.35 17.80
C ALA A 25 -29.95 13.84 17.17
N THR A 26 -29.94 15.08 16.67
CA THR A 26 -30.88 15.57 15.66
C THR A 26 -30.20 15.65 14.31
N TYR A 27 -30.96 15.78 13.23
CA TYR A 27 -30.38 15.87 11.90
C TYR A 27 -31.26 16.66 10.92
N ALA A 28 -30.63 17.21 9.88
CA ALA A 28 -31.29 17.93 8.80
C ALA A 28 -30.96 17.31 7.43
N LEU A 29 -31.93 17.31 6.52
CA LEU A 29 -31.73 16.83 5.14
C LEU A 29 -31.17 17.93 4.26
N GLY A 30 -30.31 17.54 3.32
CA GLY A 30 -29.83 18.43 2.28
C GLY A 30 -30.83 18.62 1.15
N ARG A 31 -30.43 19.41 0.15
CA ARG A 31 -31.25 19.75 -1.02
C ARG A 31 -30.41 19.73 -2.29
N THR A 32 -31.05 19.36 -3.39
CA THR A 32 -30.44 19.41 -4.72
C THR A 32 -31.16 20.44 -5.59
N PRO A 33 -30.47 21.51 -6.03
CA PRO A 33 -31.01 22.43 -7.02
C PRO A 33 -31.35 21.69 -8.33
N PRO A 34 -32.39 22.11 -9.06
CA PRO A 34 -32.71 21.51 -10.36
C PRO A 34 -31.50 21.54 -11.31
N ARG A 35 -31.03 20.36 -11.73
CA ARG A 35 -29.84 20.23 -12.60
C ARG A 35 -29.98 20.94 -13.95
N LYS A 36 -31.22 21.06 -14.46
CA LYS A 36 -31.52 21.76 -15.73
C LYS A 36 -31.50 23.29 -15.61
N ALA A 37 -31.49 23.84 -14.39
CA ALA A 37 -31.49 25.28 -14.18
C ALA A 37 -30.04 25.76 -13.97
N ALA A 38 -29.35 26.06 -15.08
CA ALA A 38 -27.94 26.45 -15.08
C ALA A 38 -27.60 27.61 -14.11
N GLN A 39 -28.55 28.53 -13.89
CA GLN A 39 -28.39 29.65 -12.94
C GLN A 39 -28.10 29.23 -11.48
N TYR A 40 -28.38 27.98 -11.10
CA TYR A 40 -28.10 27.45 -9.76
C TYR A 40 -26.71 26.79 -9.63
N TRP A 41 -26.05 26.57 -10.77
CA TRP A 41 -24.76 25.89 -10.90
C TRP A 41 -23.71 26.79 -11.56
N ALA A 42 -24.02 28.07 -11.75
CA ALA A 42 -23.07 29.05 -12.22
C ALA A 42 -22.04 29.36 -11.13
N ASP A 43 -20.84 29.76 -11.54
CA ASP A 43 -19.72 30.04 -10.64
C ASP A 43 -19.88 31.38 -9.88
N ASP A 44 -21.05 32.03 -9.97
CA ASP A 44 -21.36 33.26 -9.24
C ASP A 44 -21.60 32.98 -7.75
N GLY A 45 -20.52 33.10 -6.98
CA GLY A 45 -20.50 32.89 -5.53
C GLY A 45 -20.08 31.48 -5.09
N ALA A 46 -19.75 30.58 -6.04
CA ALA A 46 -19.16 29.24 -5.87
C ALA A 46 -19.18 28.67 -4.43
N ILE A 47 -20.37 28.36 -3.92
CA ILE A 47 -20.55 27.82 -2.57
C ILE A 47 -20.37 26.28 -2.64
N PRO A 48 -19.52 25.68 -1.80
CA PRO A 48 -19.31 24.23 -1.78
C PRO A 48 -20.62 23.45 -1.63
N TRP A 49 -20.79 22.42 -2.47
CA TRP A 49 -21.97 21.55 -2.43
C TRP A 49 -21.55 20.06 -2.46
N VAL A 50 -21.81 19.37 -1.36
CA VAL A 50 -21.32 18.02 -1.08
C VAL A 50 -22.23 16.95 -1.69
N THR A 51 -21.60 16.01 -2.39
CA THR A 51 -22.16 14.74 -2.85
C THR A 51 -21.63 13.55 -2.05
N ILE A 52 -22.23 12.37 -2.23
CA ILE A 52 -21.74 11.14 -1.57
C ILE A 52 -20.35 10.75 -2.07
N SER A 53 -20.00 11.09 -3.31
CA SER A 53 -18.68 10.84 -3.90
C SER A 53 -17.58 11.68 -3.25
N ASP A 54 -17.90 12.87 -2.75
CA ASP A 54 -16.93 13.72 -2.02
C ASP A 54 -16.63 13.16 -0.62
N MET A 55 -17.50 12.31 -0.07
CA MET A 55 -17.37 11.76 1.27
C MET A 55 -16.51 10.51 1.28
N GLU A 56 -15.21 10.65 1.52
CA GLU A 56 -14.36 9.50 1.83
C GLU A 56 -14.70 8.94 3.23
N PRO A 57 -14.66 7.61 3.45
CA PRO A 57 -14.95 7.02 4.75
C PRO A 57 -14.02 7.55 5.84
N PHE A 58 -14.60 7.98 6.96
CA PHE A 58 -13.88 8.47 8.14
C PHE A 58 -12.99 9.69 7.88
N SER A 59 -13.34 10.53 6.90
CA SER A 59 -12.51 11.67 6.49
C SER A 59 -13.04 13.02 6.97
N THR A 60 -12.19 14.03 6.84
CA THR A 60 -12.58 15.44 6.87
C THR A 60 -12.62 16.00 5.44
N LEU A 61 -13.75 16.57 5.05
CA LEU A 61 -14.00 17.08 3.70
C LEU A 61 -13.54 18.54 3.60
N TRP A 62 -12.51 18.79 2.79
CA TRP A 62 -11.91 20.12 2.59
C TRP A 62 -12.22 20.74 1.22
N ALA A 63 -12.82 19.97 0.31
CA ALA A 63 -13.18 20.39 -1.04
C ALA A 63 -14.38 19.58 -1.54
N THR A 64 -15.10 20.14 -2.51
CA THR A 64 -16.22 19.48 -3.21
C THR A 64 -15.96 19.45 -4.71
N SER A 65 -16.43 18.41 -5.40
CA SER A 65 -16.36 18.35 -6.85
C SER A 65 -17.27 19.35 -7.55
N GLU A 66 -18.30 19.84 -6.85
CA GLU A 66 -19.30 20.76 -7.37
C GLU A 66 -19.53 21.94 -6.41
N THR A 67 -19.97 23.06 -6.98
CA THR A 67 -20.39 24.26 -6.25
C THR A 67 -21.77 24.72 -6.73
N VAL A 68 -22.47 25.47 -5.89
CA VAL A 68 -23.75 26.10 -6.21
C VAL A 68 -23.66 27.61 -6.12
N SER A 69 -24.50 28.31 -6.88
CA SER A 69 -24.50 29.77 -6.93
C SER A 69 -25.16 30.43 -5.71
N ALA A 70 -24.93 31.73 -5.53
CA ALA A 70 -25.66 32.54 -4.55
C ALA A 70 -27.19 32.53 -4.80
N LYS A 71 -27.62 32.39 -6.06
CA LYS A 71 -29.05 32.24 -6.41
C LYS A 71 -29.62 30.94 -5.88
N ALA A 72 -28.86 29.84 -5.94
CA ALA A 72 -29.27 28.57 -5.36
C ALA A 72 -29.39 28.69 -3.84
N ALA A 73 -28.44 29.35 -3.17
CA ALA A 73 -28.49 29.62 -1.73
C ALA A 73 -29.79 30.34 -1.34
N ALA A 74 -30.15 31.42 -2.05
CA ALA A 74 -31.34 32.20 -1.77
C ALA A 74 -32.66 31.47 -2.11
N ALA A 75 -32.73 30.78 -3.26
CA ALA A 75 -33.98 30.20 -3.75
C ALA A 75 -34.25 28.77 -3.25
N ILE A 76 -33.20 27.94 -3.16
CA ILE A 76 -33.31 26.51 -2.87
C ILE A 76 -33.00 26.19 -1.41
N PHE A 77 -31.90 26.70 -0.87
CA PHE A 77 -31.46 26.33 0.47
C PHE A 77 -32.10 27.20 1.56
N GLN A 78 -32.29 28.50 1.30
CA GLN A 78 -32.98 29.45 2.18
C GLN A 78 -32.41 29.46 3.62
N SER A 79 -31.13 29.13 3.76
CA SER A 79 -30.40 29.03 5.02
C SER A 79 -28.90 29.17 4.73
N PRO A 80 -28.09 29.60 5.71
CA PRO A 80 -26.63 29.55 5.56
C PRO A 80 -26.15 28.11 5.28
N PRO A 81 -24.97 27.95 4.65
CA PRO A 81 -24.34 26.63 4.51
C PRO A 81 -24.17 25.94 5.87
N VAL A 82 -24.16 24.61 5.86
CA VAL A 82 -23.90 23.82 7.06
C VAL A 82 -22.47 24.13 7.52
N PRO A 83 -22.28 24.49 8.81
CA PRO A 83 -20.98 24.96 9.26
C PRO A 83 -19.95 23.84 9.30
N ARG A 84 -18.68 24.22 9.09
CA ARG A 84 -17.51 23.37 9.35
C ARG A 84 -17.56 22.78 10.76
N GLY A 85 -17.05 21.57 10.88
CA GLY A 85 -17.15 20.73 12.07
C GLY A 85 -18.47 19.95 12.18
N THR A 86 -19.42 20.09 11.26
CA THR A 86 -20.64 19.28 11.26
C THR A 86 -20.37 17.87 10.71
N LEU A 87 -20.95 16.86 11.35
CA LEU A 87 -20.90 15.47 10.88
C LEU A 87 -21.96 15.25 9.80
N LEU A 88 -21.56 14.67 8.68
CA LEU A 88 -22.44 14.23 7.60
C LEU A 88 -22.56 12.71 7.60
N MET A 89 -23.74 12.21 7.18
CA MET A 89 -23.94 10.79 6.88
C MET A 89 -24.83 10.61 5.65
N SER A 90 -24.44 9.72 4.73
CA SER A 90 -25.30 9.31 3.63
C SER A 90 -26.35 8.30 4.08
N PHE A 91 -27.60 8.48 3.64
CA PHE A 91 -28.72 7.61 4.00
C PHE A 91 -29.47 7.04 2.78
N LYS A 92 -29.05 7.42 1.57
CA LYS A 92 -29.43 6.79 0.30
C LYS A 92 -28.18 6.33 -0.44
N LEU A 93 -28.34 5.39 -1.37
CA LEU A 93 -27.25 4.85 -2.20
C LEU A 93 -26.20 4.14 -1.31
N THR A 94 -25.03 4.74 -1.09
CA THR A 94 -24.00 4.20 -0.19
C THR A 94 -24.34 4.57 1.25
N ILE A 95 -25.26 3.85 1.88
CA ILE A 95 -25.73 4.13 3.25
C ILE A 95 -24.61 4.00 4.27
N GLY A 96 -24.58 4.91 5.26
CA GLY A 96 -23.76 4.79 6.46
C GLY A 96 -22.35 5.37 6.34
N ARG A 97 -22.01 5.96 5.20
CA ARG A 97 -20.74 6.66 5.01
C ARG A 97 -20.78 8.01 5.70
N THR A 98 -19.77 8.29 6.51
CA THR A 98 -19.65 9.50 7.33
C THR A 98 -18.44 10.34 6.93
N ALA A 99 -18.59 11.65 7.04
CA ALA A 99 -17.50 12.63 6.86
C ALA A 99 -17.73 13.84 7.78
N VAL A 100 -16.67 14.51 8.22
CA VAL A 100 -16.78 15.79 8.94
C VAL A 100 -16.50 16.93 7.96
N LEU A 101 -17.33 17.97 7.97
CA LEU A 101 -17.08 19.16 7.17
C LEU A 101 -15.83 19.90 7.65
N GLY A 102 -14.80 20.05 6.81
CA GLY A 102 -13.68 20.97 7.05
C GLY A 102 -13.97 22.40 6.59
N ILE A 103 -14.97 22.56 5.72
CA ILE A 103 -15.44 23.82 5.13
C ILE A 103 -16.94 23.98 5.33
N ASP A 104 -17.43 25.21 5.32
CA ASP A 104 -18.87 25.48 5.30
C ASP A 104 -19.43 25.05 3.93
N ALA A 105 -20.49 24.25 3.91
CA ALA A 105 -21.01 23.67 2.67
C ALA A 105 -22.50 23.34 2.73
N TYR A 106 -23.16 23.36 1.58
CA TYR A 106 -24.44 22.66 1.40
C TYR A 106 -24.19 21.19 1.06
N HIS A 107 -25.22 20.35 1.16
CA HIS A 107 -25.14 18.95 0.74
C HIS A 107 -26.43 18.51 0.06
N ASN A 108 -26.35 17.41 -0.69
CA ASN A 108 -27.49 16.84 -1.42
C ASN A 108 -28.56 16.21 -0.50
N GLU A 109 -29.71 15.84 -1.09
CA GLU A 109 -30.87 15.24 -0.41
C GLU A 109 -30.70 13.74 -0.06
N ALA A 110 -29.52 13.18 -0.33
CA ALA A 110 -29.13 11.82 0.04
C ALA A 110 -28.21 11.78 1.27
N ILE A 111 -27.86 12.96 1.80
CA ILE A 111 -27.01 13.17 2.97
C ILE A 111 -27.82 13.88 4.06
N ILE A 112 -27.55 13.53 5.32
CA ILE A 112 -27.99 14.28 6.49
C ILE A 112 -26.80 14.96 7.18
N SER A 113 -27.02 16.16 7.69
CA SER A 113 -26.16 16.80 8.68
C SER A 113 -26.63 16.42 10.08
N ILE A 114 -25.71 15.97 10.93
CA ILE A 114 -25.96 15.39 12.25
C ILE A 114 -25.48 16.36 13.32
N HIS A 115 -26.35 16.62 14.29
CA HIS A 115 -26.10 17.49 15.43
C HIS A 115 -26.25 16.68 16.72
N PRO A 116 -25.13 16.28 17.36
CA PRO A 116 -25.16 15.52 18.61
C PRO A 116 -25.88 16.28 19.73
N ARG A 117 -26.62 15.56 20.57
CA ARG A 117 -27.22 16.10 21.80
C ARG A 117 -26.17 16.24 22.91
N PRO A 118 -26.45 17.00 23.99
CA PRO A 118 -25.55 17.09 25.13
C PRO A 118 -25.13 15.72 25.68
N GLY A 119 -23.84 15.56 25.96
CA GLY A 119 -23.28 14.29 26.45
C GLY A 119 -22.96 13.26 25.36
N ILE A 120 -23.09 13.63 24.08
CA ILE A 120 -22.72 12.81 22.93
C ILE A 120 -21.60 13.52 22.15
N ASP A 121 -20.50 12.81 21.94
CA ASP A 121 -19.37 13.29 21.17
C ASP A 121 -19.60 13.08 19.67
N ARG A 122 -19.32 14.12 18.86
CA ARG A 122 -19.48 14.07 17.41
C ARG A 122 -18.55 13.06 16.77
N ASP A 123 -17.28 13.03 17.18
CA ASP A 123 -16.26 12.20 16.56
C ASP A 123 -16.45 10.73 16.93
N PHE A 124 -16.99 10.47 18.13
CA PHE A 124 -17.49 9.14 18.46
C PHE A 124 -18.57 8.68 17.47
N LEU A 125 -19.60 9.50 17.21
CA LEU A 125 -20.63 9.16 16.21
C LEU A 125 -20.06 9.01 14.80
N HIS A 126 -19.05 9.81 14.45
CA HIS A 126 -18.38 9.74 13.15
C HIS A 126 -17.80 8.36 12.87
N PHE A 127 -17.17 7.73 13.86
CA PHE A 127 -16.64 6.38 13.75
C PHE A 127 -17.67 5.28 14.04
N TYR A 128 -18.66 5.52 14.91
CA TYR A 128 -19.66 4.52 15.30
C TYR A 128 -20.71 4.26 14.22
N LEU A 129 -21.26 5.30 13.58
CA LEU A 129 -22.37 5.11 12.64
C LEU A 129 -22.06 4.16 11.48
N PRO A 130 -20.85 4.17 10.87
CA PRO A 130 -20.47 3.19 9.85
C PRO A 130 -20.41 1.74 10.34
N THR A 131 -20.30 1.48 11.65
CA THR A 131 -20.26 0.11 12.20
C THR A 131 -21.64 -0.51 12.36
N ILE A 132 -22.71 0.28 12.20
CA ILE A 132 -24.08 -0.25 12.29
C ILE A 132 -24.34 -1.13 11.07
N ALA A 133 -24.87 -2.34 11.30
CA ALA A 133 -25.28 -3.25 10.25
C ALA A 133 -26.56 -2.76 9.56
N PHE A 134 -26.45 -1.74 8.70
CA PHE A 134 -27.60 -1.11 8.03
C PHE A 134 -28.46 -2.09 7.23
N ALA A 135 -27.89 -3.18 6.71
CA ALA A 135 -28.59 -4.21 5.95
C ALA A 135 -29.79 -4.83 6.72
N GLN A 136 -29.70 -4.91 8.06
CA GLN A 136 -30.78 -5.41 8.92
C GLN A 136 -31.92 -4.40 9.09
N HIS A 137 -31.73 -3.16 8.65
CA HIS A 137 -32.66 -2.06 8.78
C HIS A 137 -33.15 -1.50 7.42
N GLN A 138 -32.82 -2.14 6.30
CA GLN A 138 -33.16 -1.66 4.94
C GLN A 138 -34.59 -2.02 4.50
N ASP A 139 -35.19 -1.20 3.62
CA ASP A 139 -36.37 -1.59 2.83
C ASP A 139 -35.88 -2.13 1.46
N ARG A 140 -36.36 -3.31 1.06
CA ARG A 140 -36.23 -3.80 -0.33
C ARG A 140 -37.20 -3.02 -1.23
N ALA A 141 -36.89 -1.76 -1.53
CA ALA A 141 -37.60 -1.01 -2.56
C ALA A 141 -36.89 -1.15 -3.91
N ILE A 142 -37.68 -1.22 -4.99
CA ILE A 142 -37.29 -1.62 -6.36
C ILE A 142 -36.32 -0.62 -7.07
N LYS A 143 -35.83 0.45 -6.41
CA LYS A 143 -34.84 1.40 -6.97
C LYS A 143 -33.82 1.93 -5.95
N GLY A 144 -33.09 1.03 -5.30
CA GLY A 144 -31.90 1.36 -4.49
C GLY A 144 -32.14 1.39 -2.98
N GLN A 145 -31.06 1.15 -2.22
CA GLN A 145 -31.10 1.10 -0.75
C GLN A 145 -31.31 2.52 -0.18
N THR A 146 -32.31 2.70 0.70
CA THR A 146 -32.61 3.96 1.38
C THR A 146 -33.07 3.70 2.82
N LEU A 147 -32.68 4.57 3.75
CA LEU A 147 -33.27 4.65 5.10
C LEU A 147 -34.32 5.76 5.16
N ASN A 148 -35.53 5.45 5.62
CA ASN A 148 -36.53 6.48 5.91
C ASN A 148 -36.30 7.09 7.31
N LYS A 149 -36.96 8.22 7.62
CA LYS A 149 -36.84 8.90 8.93
C LYS A 149 -37.10 7.97 10.11
N GLY A 150 -38.17 7.18 10.07
CA GLY A 150 -38.51 6.26 11.15
C GLY A 150 -37.42 5.21 11.41
N LYS A 151 -36.72 4.77 10.37
CA LYS A 151 -35.58 3.83 10.48
C LYS A 151 -34.33 4.50 11.02
N ILE A 152 -34.02 5.71 10.53
CA ILE A 152 -32.89 6.50 11.05
C ILE A 152 -33.07 6.73 12.55
N ASP A 153 -34.26 7.19 12.98
CA ASP A 153 -34.58 7.46 14.38
C ASP A 153 -34.42 6.24 15.31
N LEU A 154 -34.56 5.02 14.76
CA LEU A 154 -34.49 3.75 15.49
C LEU A 154 -33.11 3.08 15.44
N LEU A 155 -32.12 3.63 14.72
CA LEU A 155 -30.79 3.04 14.66
C LEU A 155 -30.20 2.88 16.08
N PRO A 156 -29.67 1.70 16.45
CA PRO A 156 -29.14 1.46 17.77
C PRO A 156 -27.76 2.10 17.94
N VAL A 157 -27.59 2.85 19.01
CA VAL A 157 -26.33 3.49 19.39
C VAL A 157 -25.92 3.01 20.77
N LEU A 158 -24.78 2.32 20.85
CA LEU A 158 -24.09 2.05 22.11
C LEU A 158 -23.40 3.33 22.55
N VAL A 159 -23.79 3.84 23.73
CA VAL A 159 -23.31 5.12 24.25
C VAL A 159 -22.44 4.86 25.49
N PRO A 160 -21.10 4.98 25.35
CA PRO A 160 -20.18 5.02 26.49
C PRO A 160 -20.38 6.27 27.36
N PRO A 161 -19.79 6.31 28.56
CA PRO A 161 -19.55 7.56 29.27
C PRO A 161 -18.87 8.61 28.39
N PHE A 162 -19.29 9.87 28.50
CA PHE A 162 -18.80 10.95 27.62
C PHE A 162 -17.27 11.10 27.56
N PRO A 163 -16.52 11.00 28.67
CA PRO A 163 -15.05 11.00 28.61
C PRO A 163 -14.48 9.86 27.77
N GLU A 164 -15.06 8.66 27.84
CA GLU A 164 -14.63 7.51 27.07
C GLU A 164 -14.94 7.66 25.58
N GLN A 165 -16.10 8.22 25.21
CA GLN A 165 -16.43 8.53 23.82
C GLN A 165 -15.31 9.34 23.14
N ARG A 166 -14.82 10.39 23.82
CA ARG A 166 -13.72 11.23 23.33
C ARG A 166 -12.41 10.48 23.19
N GLN A 167 -12.12 9.57 24.12
CA GLN A 167 -10.89 8.77 24.09
C GLN A 167 -10.91 7.76 22.94
N ILE A 168 -12.03 7.05 22.77
CA ILE A 168 -12.24 6.13 21.64
C ILE A 168 -12.07 6.88 20.31
N ALA A 169 -12.76 8.01 20.16
CA ALA A 169 -12.72 8.80 18.94
C ALA A 169 -11.30 9.30 18.62
N ALA A 170 -10.56 9.78 19.63
CA ALA A 170 -9.22 10.28 19.44
C ALA A 170 -8.20 9.18 19.09
N VAL A 171 -8.31 7.98 19.68
CA VAL A 171 -7.46 6.83 19.29
C VAL A 171 -7.68 6.47 17.83
N LEU A 172 -8.94 6.37 17.40
CA LEU A 172 -9.27 6.06 16.01
C LEU A 172 -8.84 7.18 15.05
N ALA A 173 -9.00 8.44 15.45
CA ALA A 173 -8.54 9.59 14.69
C ALA A 173 -7.01 9.61 14.51
N MET A 174 -6.24 9.25 15.54
CA MET A 174 -4.78 9.15 15.44
C MET A 174 -4.34 8.09 14.42
N ILE A 175 -4.97 6.90 14.47
CA ILE A 175 -4.69 5.82 13.51
C ILE A 175 -5.05 6.28 12.10
N ARG A 176 -6.22 6.93 11.92
CA ARG A 176 -6.66 7.44 10.64
C ARG A 176 -5.72 8.51 10.07
N ALA A 177 -5.29 9.46 10.90
CA ALA A 177 -4.33 10.49 10.49
C ALA A 177 -3.00 9.88 10.04
N ALA A 178 -2.50 8.84 10.73
CA ALA A 178 -1.32 8.11 10.30
C ALA A 178 -1.53 7.36 8.96
N MET A 179 -2.71 6.78 8.73
CA MET A 179 -3.06 6.18 7.43
C MET A 179 -3.04 7.21 6.30
N GLU A 180 -3.59 8.41 6.53
CA GLU A 180 -3.60 9.49 5.53
C GLU A 180 -2.19 9.98 5.16
N VAL A 181 -1.27 10.02 6.12
CA VAL A 181 0.14 10.32 5.84
C VAL A 181 0.76 9.22 4.98
N LEU A 182 0.52 7.94 5.30
CA LEU A 182 1.02 6.82 4.49
C LEU A 182 0.43 6.82 3.08
N ASP A 183 -0.87 7.10 2.92
CA ASP A 183 -1.52 7.19 1.61
C ASP A 183 -0.87 8.27 0.73
N LYS A 184 -0.50 9.43 1.31
CA LYS A 184 0.25 10.48 0.61
C LYS A 184 1.67 10.04 0.22
N ILE A 185 2.37 9.32 1.10
CA ILE A 185 3.71 8.79 0.82
C ILE A 185 3.63 7.76 -0.32
N VAL A 186 2.65 6.85 -0.29
CA VAL A 186 2.43 5.86 -1.37
C VAL A 186 2.18 6.57 -2.71
N ALA A 187 1.33 7.60 -2.73
CA ALA A 187 1.07 8.38 -3.93
C ALA A 187 2.35 9.08 -4.46
N GLY A 188 3.09 9.74 -3.57
CA GLY A 188 4.35 10.41 -3.92
C GLY A 188 5.43 9.45 -4.42
N LEU A 189 5.57 8.27 -3.81
CA LEU A 189 6.51 7.23 -4.26
C LEU A 189 6.13 6.69 -5.64
N LYS A 190 4.83 6.55 -5.93
CA LYS A 190 4.36 6.13 -7.26
C LYS A 190 4.74 7.15 -8.34
N GLU A 191 4.56 8.44 -8.07
CA GLU A 191 4.97 9.52 -8.98
C GLU A 191 6.49 9.57 -9.14
N LEU A 192 7.24 9.52 -8.04
CA LEU A 192 8.71 9.50 -8.04
C LEU A 192 9.25 8.31 -8.84
N LYS A 193 8.68 7.12 -8.66
CA LYS A 193 9.06 5.93 -9.42
C LYS A 193 8.80 6.15 -10.91
N ALA A 194 7.63 6.63 -11.30
CA ALA A 194 7.30 6.86 -12.70
C ALA A 194 8.27 7.88 -13.35
N ALA A 195 8.52 9.00 -12.67
CA ALA A 195 9.44 10.04 -13.12
C ALA A 195 10.88 9.54 -13.20
N THR A 196 11.35 8.81 -12.19
CA THR A 196 12.71 8.25 -12.16
C THR A 196 12.91 7.23 -13.28
N MET A 197 11.97 6.32 -13.49
CA MET A 197 12.03 5.35 -14.57
C MET A 197 12.08 6.04 -15.94
N ALA A 198 11.20 7.03 -16.17
CA ALA A 198 11.19 7.79 -17.42
C ALA A 198 12.53 8.51 -17.66
N LYS A 199 13.11 9.11 -16.61
CA LYS A 199 14.42 9.77 -16.69
C LYS A 199 15.53 8.76 -16.98
N LEU A 200 15.62 7.66 -16.22
CA LEU A 200 16.69 6.67 -16.37
C LEU A 200 16.72 6.02 -17.75
N PHE A 201 15.55 5.68 -18.32
CA PHE A 201 15.48 5.06 -19.64
C PHE A 201 15.61 6.05 -20.82
N ARG A 202 15.60 7.36 -20.56
CA ARG A 202 15.78 8.43 -21.57
C ARG A 202 17.16 9.09 -21.51
N GLU A 203 17.69 9.31 -20.31
CA GLU A 203 18.89 10.13 -20.07
C GLU A 203 20.07 9.31 -19.50
N GLY A 204 19.84 8.06 -19.10
CA GLY A 204 20.86 7.23 -18.46
C GLY A 204 21.32 7.79 -17.11
N LEU A 205 22.54 7.44 -16.70
CA LEU A 205 23.12 7.89 -15.42
C LEU A 205 24.19 8.99 -15.57
N ARG A 206 24.62 9.27 -16.81
CA ARG A 206 25.83 10.08 -17.08
C ARG A 206 25.54 11.53 -17.46
N GLY A 207 24.30 11.87 -17.79
CA GLY A 207 23.93 13.23 -18.21
C GLY A 207 24.61 13.69 -19.50
N GLU A 208 24.89 12.75 -20.41
CA GLU A 208 25.48 13.04 -21.72
C GLU A 208 24.44 13.61 -22.71
N PRO A 209 24.86 14.21 -23.84
CA PRO A 209 23.94 14.69 -24.86
C PRO A 209 23.00 13.58 -25.36
N LEU A 210 21.80 13.98 -25.76
CA LEU A 210 20.78 13.07 -26.28
C LEU A 210 20.74 13.10 -27.80
N LYS A 211 20.40 11.96 -28.40
CA LYS A 211 20.08 11.82 -29.83
C LYS A 211 18.65 11.34 -30.03
N GLN A 212 18.01 11.85 -31.07
CA GLN A 212 16.67 11.41 -31.46
C GLN A 212 16.71 10.04 -32.15
N THR A 213 15.83 9.12 -31.74
CA THR A 213 15.67 7.78 -32.33
C THR A 213 14.20 7.43 -32.53
N GLU A 214 13.91 6.25 -33.09
CA GLU A 214 12.55 5.75 -33.28
C GLU A 214 11.80 5.44 -31.97
N ILE A 215 12.52 5.30 -30.85
CA ILE A 215 11.92 5.09 -29.52
C ILE A 215 11.93 6.35 -28.64
N GLY A 216 12.30 7.50 -29.20
CA GLY A 216 12.45 8.76 -28.49
C GLY A 216 13.91 9.20 -28.37
N GLU A 217 14.16 10.21 -27.54
CA GLU A 217 15.51 10.65 -27.22
C GLU A 217 16.20 9.66 -26.29
N ILE A 218 17.44 9.31 -26.59
CA ILE A 218 18.30 8.46 -25.75
C ILE A 218 19.71 9.07 -25.70
N PRO A 219 20.57 8.66 -24.74
CA PRO A 219 21.94 9.14 -24.68
C PRO A 219 22.75 8.82 -25.95
N GLU A 220 23.65 9.71 -26.36
CA GLU A 220 24.44 9.55 -27.59
C GLU A 220 25.20 8.22 -27.65
N SER A 221 25.71 7.74 -26.52
CA SER A 221 26.47 6.47 -26.44
C SER A 221 25.57 5.23 -26.50
N TRP A 222 24.26 5.38 -26.24
CA TRP A 222 23.32 4.27 -26.21
C TRP A 222 22.88 3.88 -27.62
N SER A 223 22.46 2.63 -27.79
CA SER A 223 21.90 2.13 -29.05
C SER A 223 20.45 1.72 -28.89
N VAL A 224 19.68 1.74 -29.98
CA VAL A 224 18.37 1.07 -30.01
C VAL A 224 18.62 -0.39 -30.42
N ALA A 225 18.33 -1.31 -29.51
CA ALA A 225 18.51 -2.73 -29.72
C ALA A 225 17.18 -3.43 -29.99
N ARG A 226 17.17 -4.45 -30.85
CA ARG A 226 16.05 -5.38 -31.00
C ARG A 226 16.22 -6.53 -30.01
N LEU A 227 15.19 -6.81 -29.22
CA LEU A 227 15.31 -7.75 -28.11
C LEU A 227 15.73 -9.16 -28.56
N GLY A 228 15.20 -9.62 -29.70
CA GLY A 228 15.52 -10.94 -30.26
C GLY A 228 16.99 -11.15 -30.62
N ASP A 229 17.77 -10.08 -30.81
CA ASP A 229 19.20 -10.17 -31.12
C ASP A 229 20.05 -10.36 -29.85
N HIS A 230 19.46 -10.15 -28.67
CA HIS A 230 20.14 -10.18 -27.37
C HIS A 230 19.57 -11.19 -26.39
N VAL A 231 18.43 -11.83 -26.70
CA VAL A 231 17.71 -12.70 -25.77
C VAL A 231 17.26 -13.97 -26.48
N LEU A 232 17.62 -15.13 -25.92
CA LEU A 232 16.99 -16.39 -26.26
C LEU A 232 15.65 -16.49 -25.52
N ILE A 233 14.58 -16.76 -26.26
CA ILE A 233 13.21 -16.87 -25.73
C ILE A 233 12.74 -18.31 -25.88
N THR A 234 12.29 -18.89 -24.76
CA THR A 234 11.63 -20.20 -24.74
C THR A 234 10.29 -20.10 -24.01
N SER A 235 9.44 -21.10 -24.18
CA SER A 235 8.19 -21.25 -23.41
C SER A 235 8.12 -22.64 -22.80
N GLY A 236 7.28 -22.78 -21.78
CA GLY A 236 6.98 -24.07 -21.19
C GLY A 236 5.81 -24.78 -21.87
N GLY A 237 5.18 -25.68 -21.13
CA GLY A 237 4.15 -26.59 -21.61
C GLY A 237 3.15 -26.94 -20.52
N THR A 238 1.95 -27.33 -20.94
CA THR A 238 0.91 -27.84 -20.03
C THR A 238 0.80 -29.34 -20.24
N PRO A 239 1.10 -30.17 -19.22
CA PRO A 239 0.78 -31.59 -19.27
C PRO A 239 -0.71 -31.81 -19.53
N ALA A 240 -1.08 -32.97 -20.06
CA ALA A 240 -2.47 -33.28 -20.33
C ALA A 240 -3.31 -33.16 -19.04
N ARG A 241 -4.32 -32.28 -19.06
CA ARG A 241 -5.13 -31.94 -17.87
C ARG A 241 -6.06 -33.09 -17.45
N ASP A 242 -6.39 -33.96 -18.39
CA ASP A 242 -7.20 -35.16 -18.25
C ASP A 242 -6.40 -36.39 -17.79
N THR A 243 -5.09 -36.26 -17.56
CA THR A 243 -4.21 -37.32 -17.04
C THR A 243 -3.78 -36.97 -15.60
N PRO A 244 -4.52 -37.40 -14.55
CA PRO A 244 -4.25 -37.02 -13.16
C PRO A 244 -2.85 -37.36 -12.65
N GLU A 245 -2.22 -38.39 -13.22
CA GLU A 245 -0.86 -38.85 -12.89
C GLU A 245 0.22 -37.80 -13.19
N TYR A 246 -0.09 -36.79 -14.00
CA TYR A 246 0.82 -35.68 -14.31
C TYR A 246 0.78 -34.55 -13.29
N TRP A 247 -0.16 -34.57 -12.35
CA TRP A 247 -0.45 -33.45 -11.44
C TRP A 247 -0.23 -33.83 -9.97
N ASN A 248 -0.18 -32.81 -9.11
CA ASN A 248 0.03 -32.96 -7.65
C ASN A 248 1.35 -33.67 -7.28
N GLY A 249 2.38 -33.47 -8.11
CA GLY A 249 3.73 -33.96 -7.84
C GLY A 249 4.55 -33.02 -6.97
N ARG A 250 5.86 -32.93 -7.25
CA ARG A 250 6.79 -32.06 -6.52
C ARG A 250 7.46 -31.01 -7.38
N VAL A 251 7.23 -31.01 -8.70
CA VAL A 251 7.82 -30.04 -9.61
C VAL A 251 6.93 -28.80 -9.66
N PRO A 252 7.37 -27.63 -9.18
CA PRO A 252 6.57 -26.40 -9.21
C PRO A 252 6.22 -26.03 -10.67
N TRP A 253 4.99 -25.60 -10.91
CA TRP A 253 4.51 -25.30 -12.26
C TRP A 253 3.83 -23.94 -12.32
N VAL A 254 4.54 -22.95 -12.87
CA VAL A 254 4.15 -21.53 -12.90
C VAL A 254 3.15 -21.26 -14.03
N LYS A 255 2.04 -20.64 -13.67
CA LYS A 255 1.07 -20.03 -14.59
C LYS A 255 1.35 -18.54 -14.76
N THR A 256 0.85 -17.95 -15.84
CA THR A 256 1.02 -16.50 -16.10
C THR A 256 0.44 -15.60 -15.01
N GLY A 257 -0.61 -16.03 -14.32
CA GLY A 257 -1.20 -15.27 -13.21
C GLY A 257 -0.23 -15.00 -12.06
N GLU A 258 0.79 -15.84 -11.92
CA GLU A 258 1.79 -15.78 -10.84
C GLU A 258 2.95 -14.83 -11.19
N ILE A 259 3.06 -14.37 -12.45
CA ILE A 259 4.07 -13.40 -12.89
C ILE A 259 3.61 -11.98 -12.52
N ASN A 260 4.14 -11.45 -11.42
CA ASN A 260 3.67 -10.17 -10.86
C ASN A 260 4.75 -9.33 -10.16
N TYR A 261 5.85 -9.01 -10.86
CA TYR A 261 6.91 -8.10 -10.39
C TYR A 261 7.54 -8.47 -9.03
N ARG A 262 7.43 -9.74 -8.66
CA ARG A 262 7.98 -10.32 -7.44
C ARG A 262 8.67 -11.63 -7.78
N PRO A 263 9.77 -11.97 -7.08
CA PRO A 263 10.34 -13.29 -7.20
C PRO A 263 9.29 -14.36 -6.89
N ILE A 264 9.19 -15.36 -7.77
CA ILE A 264 8.28 -16.49 -7.60
C ILE A 264 8.99 -17.52 -6.72
N MET A 265 8.45 -17.73 -5.52
CA MET A 265 9.03 -18.61 -4.49
C MET A 265 8.26 -19.88 -4.21
N GLU A 266 7.03 -19.92 -4.71
CA GLU A 266 6.12 -21.04 -4.61
C GLU A 266 5.14 -20.95 -5.77
N THR A 267 4.52 -22.07 -6.12
CA THR A 267 3.49 -22.12 -7.16
C THR A 267 2.18 -22.69 -6.62
N GLU A 268 1.07 -22.28 -7.23
CA GLU A 268 -0.26 -22.81 -6.90
C GLU A 268 -0.40 -24.29 -7.27
N GLU A 269 0.24 -24.71 -8.36
CA GLU A 269 0.14 -26.06 -8.92
C GLU A 269 1.52 -26.71 -9.05
N TYR A 270 1.52 -28.04 -8.98
CA TYR A 270 2.71 -28.87 -9.11
C TYR A 270 2.43 -30.00 -10.09
N ILE A 271 3.45 -30.34 -10.89
CA ILE A 271 3.41 -31.49 -11.80
C ILE A 271 4.32 -32.61 -11.28
N THR A 272 4.07 -33.82 -11.74
CA THR A 272 4.95 -34.97 -11.48
C THR A 272 6.10 -35.00 -12.49
N GLU A 273 7.12 -35.81 -12.19
CA GLU A 273 8.20 -36.06 -13.14
C GLU A 273 7.67 -36.66 -14.45
N ALA A 274 6.67 -37.54 -14.38
CA ALA A 274 5.99 -38.06 -15.57
C ALA A 274 5.31 -36.95 -16.37
N GLY A 275 4.66 -35.98 -15.71
CA GLY A 275 4.07 -34.82 -16.38
C GLY A 275 5.11 -33.91 -17.04
N LEU A 276 6.28 -33.74 -16.43
CA LEU A 276 7.40 -33.00 -17.02
C LEU A 276 7.95 -33.71 -18.27
N GLN A 277 8.21 -35.02 -18.17
CA GLN A 277 8.81 -35.82 -19.26
C GLN A 277 7.86 -36.05 -20.45
N ASN A 278 6.55 -36.11 -20.21
CA ASN A 278 5.55 -36.38 -21.24
C ASN A 278 4.82 -35.11 -21.71
N SER A 279 5.42 -33.93 -21.53
CA SER A 279 4.90 -32.66 -22.04
C SER A 279 6.01 -31.78 -22.59
N SER A 280 5.65 -30.62 -23.14
CA SER A 280 6.63 -29.59 -23.54
C SER A 280 7.10 -28.72 -22.38
N ALA A 281 6.73 -29.04 -21.14
CA ALA A 281 7.21 -28.36 -19.96
C ALA A 281 8.73 -28.52 -19.84
N LYS A 282 9.40 -27.49 -19.36
CA LYS A 282 10.86 -27.47 -19.18
C LYS A 282 11.16 -26.94 -17.80
N LEU A 283 12.11 -27.57 -17.13
CA LEU A 283 12.57 -27.13 -15.83
C LEU A 283 13.53 -25.94 -16.01
N LEU A 284 13.18 -24.80 -15.42
CA LEU A 284 13.93 -23.56 -15.51
C LEU A 284 14.64 -23.29 -14.18
N PRO A 285 15.91 -22.85 -14.19
CA PRO A 285 16.65 -22.57 -12.97
C PRO A 285 16.15 -21.29 -12.26
N PRO A 286 16.38 -21.16 -10.94
CA PRO A 286 16.29 -19.88 -10.26
C PRO A 286 17.11 -18.79 -10.98
N GLY A 287 16.65 -17.55 -10.91
CA GLY A 287 17.21 -16.40 -11.63
C GLY A 287 16.67 -16.21 -13.06
N THR A 288 15.92 -17.18 -13.61
CA THR A 288 15.30 -17.02 -14.94
C THR A 288 14.26 -15.90 -14.92
N LEU A 289 14.34 -14.97 -15.87
CA LEU A 289 13.35 -13.92 -16.06
C LEU A 289 12.16 -14.45 -16.87
N LEU A 290 10.96 -14.37 -16.31
CA LEU A 290 9.71 -14.73 -16.96
C LEU A 290 8.93 -13.49 -17.38
N LEU A 291 8.28 -13.56 -18.55
CA LEU A 291 7.33 -12.58 -19.06
C LEU A 291 5.98 -13.23 -19.33
N ALA A 292 4.90 -12.60 -18.89
CA ALA A 292 3.54 -13.09 -19.10
C ALA A 292 3.04 -12.77 -20.52
N MET A 293 2.83 -13.80 -21.34
CA MET A 293 2.36 -13.66 -22.73
C MET A 293 0.84 -13.53 -22.82
N TYR A 294 0.11 -14.32 -22.02
CA TYR A 294 -1.35 -14.32 -21.95
C TYR A 294 -1.86 -13.80 -20.60
N GLY A 295 -3.10 -13.30 -20.59
CA GLY A 295 -3.88 -12.98 -19.39
C GLY A 295 -4.92 -11.90 -19.67
N GLN A 296 -6.12 -12.02 -19.09
CA GLN A 296 -7.12 -10.96 -19.11
C GLN A 296 -6.80 -9.89 -18.05
N GLY A 297 -7.22 -8.64 -18.28
CA GLY A 297 -6.94 -7.52 -17.36
C GLY A 297 -5.49 -7.03 -17.43
N VAL A 298 -4.76 -7.16 -16.30
CA VAL A 298 -3.43 -6.54 -16.08
C VAL A 298 -2.25 -7.52 -16.20
N THR A 299 -2.46 -8.82 -16.41
CA THR A 299 -1.36 -9.80 -16.32
C THR A 299 -0.39 -9.76 -17.50
N ARG A 300 -0.90 -9.58 -18.74
CA ARG A 300 -0.06 -9.57 -19.96
C ARG A 300 0.99 -8.47 -19.90
N GLY A 301 2.25 -8.83 -20.20
CA GLY A 301 3.39 -7.91 -20.20
C GLY A 301 4.06 -7.72 -18.83
N LYS A 302 3.54 -8.33 -17.75
CA LYS A 302 4.24 -8.37 -16.47
C LYS A 302 5.45 -9.29 -16.54
N VAL A 303 6.42 -9.04 -15.67
CA VAL A 303 7.64 -9.84 -15.54
C VAL A 303 7.91 -10.23 -14.09
N ALA A 304 8.63 -11.33 -13.88
CA ALA A 304 9.05 -11.83 -12.58
C ALA A 304 10.29 -12.71 -12.72
N PHE A 305 11.14 -12.73 -11.70
CA PHE A 305 12.22 -13.71 -11.60
C PHE A 305 11.71 -15.00 -10.95
N LEU A 306 12.17 -16.15 -11.42
CA LEU A 306 12.10 -17.38 -10.65
C LEU A 306 13.07 -17.29 -9.47
N GLY A 307 12.58 -17.44 -8.24
CA GLY A 307 13.45 -17.64 -7.08
C GLY A 307 13.60 -19.11 -6.68
N ILE A 308 12.81 -19.99 -7.29
CA ILE A 308 12.91 -21.44 -7.18
C ILE A 308 13.07 -22.07 -8.57
N GLN A 309 13.55 -23.32 -8.61
CA GLN A 309 13.52 -24.11 -9.83
C GLN A 309 12.07 -24.49 -10.14
N ALA A 310 11.59 -24.21 -11.35
CA ALA A 310 10.20 -24.45 -11.71
C ALA A 310 10.01 -24.71 -13.20
N ALA A 311 8.98 -25.47 -13.55
CA ALA A 311 8.45 -25.51 -14.90
C ALA A 311 7.41 -24.39 -15.09
N THR A 312 7.09 -24.07 -16.35
CA THR A 312 6.05 -23.08 -16.66
C THR A 312 5.04 -23.67 -17.64
N ASN A 313 3.86 -23.06 -17.71
CA ASN A 313 2.95 -23.29 -18.81
C ASN A 313 3.45 -22.63 -20.13
N GLN A 314 2.72 -22.84 -21.22
CA GLN A 314 3.00 -22.24 -22.53
C GLN A 314 2.73 -20.73 -22.58
N ALA A 315 2.20 -20.15 -21.51
CA ALA A 315 1.84 -18.74 -21.39
C ALA A 315 2.99 -17.87 -20.87
N CYS A 316 4.02 -18.49 -20.33
CA CYS A 316 5.19 -17.83 -19.80
C CYS A 316 6.31 -17.86 -20.84
N ALA A 317 6.86 -16.70 -21.19
CA ALA A 317 8.10 -16.60 -21.94
C ALA A 317 9.26 -16.57 -20.93
N ALA A 318 10.15 -17.56 -21.00
CA ALA A 318 11.42 -17.55 -20.30
C ALA A 318 12.48 -16.86 -21.16
N LEU A 319 13.08 -15.81 -20.59
CA LEU A 319 14.04 -14.93 -21.26
C LEU A 319 15.44 -15.23 -20.74
N PHE A 320 16.36 -15.51 -21.66
CA PHE A 320 17.78 -15.75 -21.38
C PHE A 320 18.63 -14.70 -22.13
N PRO A 321 18.96 -13.58 -21.48
CA PRO A 321 19.78 -12.53 -22.08
C PRO A 321 21.23 -12.97 -22.31
N SER A 322 21.85 -12.42 -23.35
CA SER A 322 23.30 -12.51 -23.61
C SER A 322 24.11 -11.68 -22.62
N ASP A 323 25.43 -11.86 -22.58
CA ASP A 323 26.35 -11.13 -21.70
C ASP A 323 26.34 -9.60 -21.91
N ARG A 324 25.78 -9.12 -23.02
CA ARG A 324 25.64 -7.68 -23.31
C ARG A 324 24.38 -7.05 -22.72
N LEU A 325 23.47 -7.85 -22.18
CA LEU A 325 22.18 -7.40 -21.64
C LEU A 325 21.95 -8.00 -20.26
N ASP A 326 21.96 -7.17 -19.22
CA ASP A 326 21.70 -7.58 -17.86
C ASP A 326 20.22 -7.93 -17.65
N SER A 327 19.95 -9.04 -16.95
CA SER A 327 18.57 -9.52 -16.72
C SER A 327 17.78 -8.60 -15.79
N GLY A 328 18.46 -7.96 -14.81
CA GLY A 328 17.86 -6.93 -13.96
C GLY A 328 17.48 -5.70 -14.76
N TYR A 329 18.37 -5.21 -15.62
CA TYR A 329 18.05 -4.11 -16.53
C TYR A 329 16.85 -4.44 -17.43
N LEU A 330 16.80 -5.66 -17.99
CA LEU A 330 15.68 -6.11 -18.80
C LEU A 330 14.36 -6.17 -17.99
N TYR A 331 14.42 -6.64 -16.74
CA TYR A 331 13.28 -6.59 -15.81
C TYR A 331 12.79 -5.15 -15.60
N ALA A 332 13.70 -4.21 -15.31
CA ALA A 332 13.37 -2.81 -15.11
C ALA A 332 12.75 -2.21 -16.37
N PHE A 333 13.30 -2.51 -17.54
CA PHE A 333 12.77 -2.04 -18.82
C PHE A 333 11.34 -2.53 -19.05
N PHE A 334 11.04 -3.80 -18.80
CA PHE A 334 9.67 -4.31 -18.95
C PHE A 334 8.69 -3.71 -17.92
N ALA A 335 9.16 -3.42 -16.70
CA ALA A 335 8.36 -2.72 -15.70
C ALA A 335 8.06 -1.27 -16.15
N PHE A 336 9.04 -0.57 -16.73
CA PHE A 336 8.86 0.76 -17.30
C PHE A 336 7.92 0.77 -18.52
N ALA A 337 8.20 -0.10 -19.48
CA ALA A 337 7.52 -0.17 -20.76
C ALA A 337 6.21 -0.98 -20.71
N TYR A 338 5.67 -1.29 -19.53
CA TYR A 338 4.57 -2.23 -19.34
C TYR A 338 3.36 -1.93 -20.24
N GLU A 339 2.83 -0.69 -20.24
CA GLU A 339 1.65 -0.36 -21.06
C GLU A 339 1.96 -0.43 -22.55
N ARG A 340 3.16 -0.03 -22.96
CA ARG A 340 3.62 -0.14 -24.35
C ARG A 340 3.72 -1.61 -24.78
N VAL A 341 4.36 -2.46 -23.98
CA VAL A 341 4.51 -3.88 -24.28
C VAL A 341 3.16 -4.56 -24.27
N ARG A 342 2.31 -4.27 -23.30
CA ARG A 342 0.95 -4.82 -23.20
C ARG A 342 0.08 -4.47 -24.40
N SER A 343 0.22 -3.28 -24.98
CA SER A 343 -0.58 -2.83 -26.13
C SER A 343 -0.20 -3.53 -27.44
N LEU A 344 1.03 -4.07 -27.55
CA LEU A 344 1.49 -4.86 -28.71
C LEU A 344 0.77 -6.22 -28.86
N GLY A 345 -0.04 -6.63 -27.89
CA GLY A 345 -0.81 -7.86 -28.00
C GLY A 345 -1.88 -7.79 -29.09
N HIS A 346 -1.92 -8.77 -29.98
CA HIS A 346 -2.90 -8.89 -31.08
C HIS A 346 -3.76 -10.17 -30.94
N GLY A 347 -4.98 -10.17 -31.50
CA GLY A 347 -5.91 -11.32 -31.49
C GLY A 347 -7.38 -10.92 -31.34
N ALA A 348 -8.29 -11.65 -32.00
CA ALA A 348 -9.72 -11.33 -32.07
C ALA A 348 -10.47 -11.46 -30.72
N ASN A 349 -10.18 -12.50 -29.93
CA ASN A 349 -10.81 -12.76 -28.62
C ASN A 349 -9.85 -12.60 -27.42
N GLN A 350 -8.55 -12.84 -27.61
CA GLN A 350 -7.53 -12.65 -26.56
C GLN A 350 -6.25 -12.12 -27.20
N LYS A 351 -5.89 -10.89 -26.85
CA LYS A 351 -4.65 -10.26 -27.29
C LYS A 351 -3.45 -10.96 -26.63
N ASN A 352 -2.53 -11.53 -27.41
CA ASN A 352 -1.35 -12.26 -26.94
C ASN A 352 -0.04 -11.57 -27.33
N LEU A 353 0.99 -11.67 -26.49
CA LEU A 353 2.38 -11.41 -26.85
C LEU A 353 3.03 -12.72 -27.33
N SER A 354 3.04 -12.96 -28.64
CA SER A 354 3.79 -14.09 -29.21
C SER A 354 5.29 -13.90 -29.01
N ALA A 355 6.06 -14.98 -29.07
CA ALA A 355 7.52 -14.91 -29.02
C ALA A 355 8.09 -13.97 -30.10
N ASP A 356 7.50 -13.93 -31.29
CA ASP A 356 7.93 -13.02 -32.36
C ASP A 356 7.66 -11.56 -32.04
N ILE A 357 6.49 -11.25 -31.47
CA ILE A 357 6.18 -9.89 -30.99
C ILE A 357 7.22 -9.47 -29.93
N ILE A 358 7.54 -10.37 -28.99
CA ILE A 358 8.53 -10.10 -27.94
C ILE A 358 9.91 -9.85 -28.55
N ARG A 359 10.34 -10.64 -29.54
CA ARG A 359 11.62 -10.46 -30.24
C ARG A 359 11.74 -9.11 -30.94
N GLU A 360 10.63 -8.57 -31.46
CA GLU A 360 10.63 -7.27 -32.15
C GLU A 360 10.75 -6.06 -31.23
N ILE A 361 10.51 -6.22 -29.93
CA ILE A 361 10.53 -5.10 -28.97
C ILE A 361 11.88 -4.38 -29.06
N ARG A 362 11.81 -3.07 -29.28
CA ARG A 362 12.96 -2.17 -29.27
C ARG A 362 13.19 -1.62 -27.87
N LEU A 363 14.43 -1.70 -27.40
CA LEU A 363 14.85 -1.17 -26.11
C LEU A 363 16.07 -0.25 -26.24
N PRO A 364 16.16 0.79 -25.42
CA PRO A 364 17.41 1.53 -25.27
C PRO A 364 18.44 0.63 -24.58
N LEU A 365 19.64 0.54 -25.14
CA LEU A 365 20.70 -0.33 -24.64
C LEU A 365 21.97 0.49 -24.36
N PRO A 366 22.35 0.66 -23.08
CA PRO A 366 23.65 1.21 -22.71
C PRO A 366 24.75 0.24 -23.12
N PRO A 367 25.89 0.72 -23.65
CA PRO A 367 27.01 -0.15 -24.03
C PRO A 367 27.70 -0.77 -22.79
N ASP A 368 27.61 -0.13 -21.62
CA ASP A 368 28.20 -0.59 -20.37
C ASP A 368 27.20 -1.40 -19.53
N VAL A 369 27.48 -2.69 -19.33
CA VAL A 369 26.70 -3.58 -18.45
C VAL A 369 26.73 -3.10 -16.99
N GLY A 370 27.77 -2.41 -16.56
CA GLY A 370 27.84 -1.79 -15.24
C GLY A 370 26.77 -0.70 -15.05
N GLU A 371 26.51 0.10 -16.08
CA GLU A 371 25.42 1.09 -16.09
C GLU A 371 24.04 0.43 -16.08
N GLN A 372 23.84 -0.63 -16.87
CA GLN A 372 22.62 -1.43 -16.84
C GLN A 372 22.29 -1.95 -15.43
N LYS A 373 23.29 -2.50 -14.73
CA LYS A 373 23.17 -2.98 -13.34
C LYS A 373 22.83 -1.84 -12.37
N ARG A 374 23.48 -0.69 -12.49
CA ARG A 374 23.19 0.48 -11.65
C ARG A 374 21.77 1.01 -11.85
N ILE A 375 21.27 1.05 -13.09
CA ILE A 375 19.87 1.41 -13.38
C ILE A 375 18.92 0.43 -12.69
N TYR A 376 19.21 -0.86 -12.77
CA TYR A 376 18.43 -1.87 -12.06
C TYR A 376 18.50 -1.68 -10.52
N ASP A 377 19.66 -1.43 -9.95
CA ASP A 377 19.83 -1.26 -8.51
C ASP A 377 19.02 -0.04 -8.00
N VAL A 378 19.03 1.09 -8.71
CA VAL A 378 18.21 2.28 -8.37
C VAL A 378 16.71 1.95 -8.41
N THR A 379 16.26 1.30 -9.48
CA THR A 379 14.83 1.03 -9.69
C THR A 379 14.30 -0.05 -8.75
N SER A 380 15.12 -1.05 -8.42
CA SER A 380 14.79 -2.09 -7.44
C SER A 380 14.75 -1.57 -6.01
N ALA A 381 15.61 -0.61 -5.64
CA ALA A 381 15.56 0.06 -4.35
C ALA A 381 14.24 0.84 -4.18
N LEU A 382 13.85 1.64 -5.19
CA LEU A 382 12.57 2.36 -5.17
C LEU A 382 11.35 1.44 -5.07
N GLU A 383 11.41 0.28 -5.73
CA GLU A 383 10.37 -0.73 -5.63
C GLU A 383 10.32 -1.36 -4.23
N ALA A 384 11.48 -1.63 -3.60
CA ALA A 384 11.54 -2.15 -2.25
C ALA A 384 10.93 -1.18 -1.23
N ASP A 385 11.28 0.11 -1.32
CA ASP A 385 10.73 1.16 -0.45
C ASP A 385 9.21 1.29 -0.64
N SER A 386 8.75 1.29 -1.89
CA SER A 386 7.31 1.34 -2.21
C SER A 386 6.56 0.16 -1.58
N ARG A 387 7.12 -1.05 -1.64
CA ARG A 387 6.51 -2.24 -1.01
C ARG A 387 6.52 -2.15 0.51
N ALA A 388 7.59 -1.65 1.11
CA ALA A 388 7.69 -1.51 2.57
C ALA A 388 6.63 -0.55 3.11
N VAL A 389 6.45 0.61 2.46
CA VAL A 389 5.42 1.58 2.83
C VAL A 389 4.02 1.01 2.62
N GLU A 390 3.77 0.35 1.49
CA GLU A 390 2.47 -0.29 1.21
C GLU A 390 2.14 -1.39 2.25
N HIS A 391 3.15 -2.14 2.71
CA HIS A 391 2.97 -3.11 3.79
C HIS A 391 2.64 -2.43 5.13
N LYS A 392 3.39 -1.38 5.52
CA LYS A 392 3.12 -0.58 6.72
C LYS A 392 1.69 0.00 6.67
N ARG A 393 1.26 0.51 5.51
CA ARG A 393 -0.09 1.04 5.26
C ARG A 393 -1.18 -0.02 5.42
N ASN A 394 -1.00 -1.19 4.82
CA ASN A 394 -1.99 -2.27 4.91
C ASN A 394 -2.08 -2.87 6.32
N ALA A 395 -0.96 -2.99 7.03
CA ALA A 395 -0.96 -3.38 8.44
C ALA A 395 -1.71 -2.37 9.31
N LEU A 396 -1.52 -1.06 9.06
CA LEU A 396 -2.23 -0.01 9.79
C LEU A 396 -3.73 0.00 9.48
N ALA A 397 -4.13 -0.26 8.23
CA ALA A 397 -5.54 -0.40 7.86
C ALA A 397 -6.21 -1.61 8.55
N ALA A 398 -5.50 -2.74 8.66
CA ALA A 398 -5.98 -3.91 9.39
C ALA A 398 -6.10 -3.62 10.90
N LEU A 399 -5.12 -2.89 11.47
CA LEU A 399 -5.19 -2.44 12.86
C LEU A 399 -6.38 -1.51 13.08
N PHE A 400 -6.62 -0.53 12.20
CA PHE A 400 -7.77 0.37 12.27
C PHE A 400 -9.09 -0.39 12.30
N SER A 401 -9.28 -1.34 11.38
CA SER A 401 -10.50 -2.16 11.33
C SER A 401 -10.73 -2.95 12.63
N SER A 402 -9.66 -3.54 13.16
CA SER A 402 -9.70 -4.30 14.41
C SER A 402 -10.02 -3.40 15.62
N MET A 403 -9.33 -2.26 15.73
CA MET A 403 -9.56 -1.29 16.80
C MET A 403 -10.95 -0.66 16.71
N LEU A 404 -11.43 -0.35 15.50
CA LEU A 404 -12.78 0.17 15.31
C LEU A 404 -13.81 -0.80 15.88
N HIS A 405 -13.71 -2.10 15.57
CA HIS A 405 -14.61 -3.10 16.13
C HIS A 405 -14.49 -3.23 17.66
N LEU A 406 -13.28 -3.41 18.17
CA LEU A 406 -13.04 -3.66 19.61
C LEU A 406 -13.44 -2.47 20.48
N LEU A 407 -13.16 -1.26 20.02
CA LEU A 407 -13.50 -0.03 20.75
C LEU A 407 -14.99 0.31 20.63
N MET A 408 -15.62 0.15 19.46
CA MET A 408 -17.05 0.49 19.29
C MET A 408 -18.00 -0.51 19.95
N THR A 409 -17.51 -1.71 20.30
CA THR A 409 -18.28 -2.72 21.03
C THR A 409 -17.99 -2.73 22.53
N GLY A 410 -16.98 -1.97 22.98
CA GLY A 410 -16.54 -1.94 24.37
C GLY A 410 -15.79 -3.21 24.82
N GLN A 411 -15.44 -4.12 23.89
CA GLN A 411 -14.59 -5.28 24.18
C GLN A 411 -13.20 -4.87 24.68
N VAL A 412 -12.70 -3.72 24.20
CA VAL A 412 -11.51 -3.06 24.73
C VAL A 412 -11.90 -1.67 25.22
N ARG A 413 -11.53 -1.36 26.47
CA ARG A 413 -11.75 -0.06 27.09
C ARG A 413 -10.53 0.83 26.87
N VAL A 414 -10.75 2.13 26.70
CA VAL A 414 -9.65 3.11 26.56
C VAL A 414 -9.40 3.79 27.90
N PRO A 415 -8.20 3.65 28.50
CA PRO A 415 -7.84 4.41 29.69
C PRO A 415 -7.93 5.91 29.43
N LEU A 416 -8.50 6.67 30.37
CA LEU A 416 -8.72 8.11 30.20
C LEU A 416 -7.42 8.93 30.11
N ASP A 417 -6.31 8.38 30.60
CA ASP A 417 -4.97 8.96 30.56
C ASP A 417 -4.19 8.60 29.29
N LEU A 418 -4.70 7.69 28.44
CA LEU A 418 -3.94 7.12 27.33
C LEU A 418 -3.43 8.19 26.35
N ILE A 419 -4.28 9.13 25.93
CA ILE A 419 -3.87 10.22 25.03
C ILE A 419 -2.80 11.10 25.68
N GLY A 420 -2.95 11.37 26.99
CA GLY A 420 -1.95 12.15 27.74
C GLY A 420 -0.58 11.48 27.75
N ARG A 421 -0.55 10.13 27.71
CA ARG A 421 0.69 9.33 27.66
C ARG A 421 1.27 9.18 26.26
N LEU A 422 0.42 9.17 25.23
CA LEU A 422 0.83 9.04 23.83
C LEU A 422 1.24 10.38 23.18
N GLY A 423 0.95 11.51 23.84
CA GLY A 423 1.05 12.85 23.25
C GLY A 423 -0.22 13.21 22.49
N ALA A 424 -0.58 14.50 22.47
CA ALA A 424 -1.83 14.95 21.86
C ALA A 424 -1.87 14.60 20.36
N PRO A 425 -3.03 14.16 19.82
CA PRO A 425 -3.19 14.00 18.38
C PRO A 425 -2.88 15.33 17.69
N PRO A 426 -2.30 15.35 16.49
CA PRO A 426 -2.45 16.50 15.63
C PRO A 426 -3.94 16.65 15.34
N LEU A 427 -4.60 17.60 16.00
CA LEU A 427 -5.97 17.96 15.70
C LEU A 427 -6.03 18.36 14.22
N ALA A 428 -6.89 17.69 13.46
CA ALA A 428 -7.21 18.11 12.10
C ALA A 428 -7.77 19.54 12.16
N GLY A 429 -7.04 20.49 11.56
CA GLY A 429 -7.50 21.87 11.40
C GLY A 429 -6.68 22.92 12.16
N GLN A 430 -5.43 23.14 11.76
CA GLN A 430 -4.93 24.50 11.60
C GLN A 430 -4.40 24.63 10.18
N GLY A 431 -5.16 25.31 9.33
CA GLY A 431 -4.66 25.80 8.06
C GLY A 431 -3.41 26.64 8.31
N SER A 432 -2.44 26.51 7.40
CA SER A 432 -1.21 27.29 7.42
C SER A 432 -1.53 28.79 7.41
N SER A 433 -1.46 29.43 8.58
CA SER A 433 -1.14 30.84 8.66
C SER A 433 0.37 30.94 8.85
N ALA A 434 1.04 31.46 7.82
CA ALA A 434 2.41 31.88 7.92
C ALA A 434 2.49 33.03 8.93
N SER A 435 2.91 32.76 10.17
CA SER A 435 3.63 33.73 11.00
C SER A 435 4.23 33.03 12.24
N GLY A 436 5.52 33.28 12.49
CA GLY A 436 6.13 33.03 13.79
C GLY A 436 6.86 31.70 13.98
N ARG A 437 7.74 31.30 13.07
CA ARG A 437 8.86 30.40 13.45
C ARG A 437 9.80 31.16 14.39
N GLN A 438 9.48 31.15 15.69
CA GLN A 438 10.52 31.28 16.69
C GLN A 438 11.39 30.01 16.62
N SER A 439 12.67 30.23 16.37
CA SER A 439 13.71 29.21 16.31
C SER A 439 13.79 28.45 17.64
N ARG A 440 13.13 27.29 17.71
CA ARG A 440 13.59 26.21 18.59
C ARG A 440 14.69 25.47 17.85
N ALA A 441 15.87 25.48 18.47
CA ALA A 441 17.11 24.95 17.95
C ALA A 441 16.91 23.58 17.31
N ALA A 442 17.37 23.47 16.06
CA ALA A 442 17.53 22.20 15.36
C ALA A 442 18.44 21.30 16.20
N GLY A 443 17.84 20.31 16.88
CA GLY A 443 18.59 19.20 17.45
C GLY A 443 19.21 18.43 16.29
N GLN A 444 20.54 18.42 16.22
CA GLN A 444 21.29 17.60 15.28
C GLN A 444 20.88 16.12 15.46
N HIS A 445 20.14 15.56 14.52
CA HIS A 445 19.97 14.11 14.39
C HIS A 445 20.83 13.65 13.23
N GLY A 446 22.15 13.66 13.47
CA GLY A 446 23.13 13.08 12.56
C GLY A 446 23.09 11.55 12.57
N LYS A 447 24.00 10.97 11.77
CA LYS A 447 24.38 9.55 11.69
C LYS A 447 24.27 8.83 13.05
N PRO A 448 23.88 7.53 13.11
CA PRO A 448 23.92 6.78 14.37
C PRO A 448 25.35 6.89 14.91
N ASP A 449 25.50 7.40 16.13
CA ASP A 449 26.82 7.51 16.73
C ASP A 449 27.39 6.09 16.95
N GLU A 450 28.71 5.99 16.94
CA GLU A 450 29.38 4.68 17.00
C GLU A 450 29.10 3.97 18.34
N ALA A 451 28.86 4.74 19.42
CA ALA A 451 28.49 4.22 20.73
C ALA A 451 27.12 3.53 20.73
N MET A 452 26.15 4.09 20.01
CA MET A 452 24.82 3.51 19.81
C MET A 452 24.90 2.22 19.00
N LEU A 453 25.67 2.19 17.92
CA LEU A 453 25.86 0.97 17.13
C LEU A 453 26.53 -0.13 17.96
N GLN A 454 27.51 0.21 18.80
CA GLN A 454 28.12 -0.73 19.73
C GLN A 454 27.12 -1.26 20.76
N GLU A 455 26.24 -0.42 21.30
CA GLU A 455 25.20 -0.87 22.24
C GLU A 455 24.16 -1.78 21.56
N ILE A 456 23.78 -1.48 20.30
CA ILE A 456 22.93 -2.36 19.49
C ILE A 456 23.59 -3.73 19.34
N VAL A 457 24.84 -3.76 18.88
CA VAL A 457 25.60 -5.01 18.72
C VAL A 457 25.67 -5.79 20.02
N ARG A 458 26.06 -5.14 21.12
CA ARG A 458 26.20 -5.78 22.44
C ARG A 458 24.91 -6.46 22.89
N ARG A 459 23.76 -5.82 22.69
CA ARG A 459 22.45 -6.39 23.08
C ARG A 459 22.03 -7.54 22.19
N ILE A 460 22.23 -7.44 20.88
CA ILE A 460 21.87 -8.51 19.94
C ILE A 460 22.75 -9.74 20.21
N VAL A 461 24.06 -9.56 20.36
CA VAL A 461 24.99 -10.66 20.66
C VAL A 461 24.62 -11.36 21.97
N ALA A 462 24.30 -10.59 23.02
CA ALA A 462 23.87 -11.18 24.30
C ALA A 462 22.51 -11.89 24.23
N ALA A 463 21.61 -11.46 23.35
CA ALA A 463 20.24 -11.99 23.27
C ALA A 463 20.13 -13.24 22.39
N VAL A 464 20.85 -13.29 21.27
CA VAL A 464 20.64 -14.33 20.24
C VAL A 464 21.91 -14.98 19.72
N ALA A 465 23.11 -14.53 20.12
CA ALA A 465 24.40 -15.04 19.65
C ALA A 465 24.43 -15.26 18.11
N PRO A 466 24.25 -14.18 17.30
CA PRO A 466 24.25 -14.28 15.85
C PRO A 466 25.64 -14.63 15.31
N GLU A 467 25.71 -15.15 14.09
CA GLU A 467 26.99 -15.31 13.41
C GLU A 467 27.46 -13.98 12.79
N GLU A 468 26.52 -13.13 12.35
CA GLU A 468 26.85 -11.82 11.76
C GLU A 468 25.72 -10.79 12.00
N ILE A 469 26.09 -9.51 12.12
CA ILE A 469 25.15 -8.38 12.15
C ILE A 469 25.63 -7.35 11.13
N ILE A 470 24.78 -7.01 10.17
CA ILE A 470 25.07 -6.07 9.09
C ILE A 470 24.08 -4.91 9.15
N LEU A 471 24.61 -3.68 9.26
CA LEU A 471 23.84 -2.46 9.06
C LEU A 471 23.68 -2.23 7.56
N PHE A 472 22.46 -2.04 7.07
CA PHE A 472 22.23 -1.70 5.67
C PHE A 472 21.32 -0.47 5.55
N GLY A 473 20.90 -0.12 4.34
CA GLY A 473 19.99 1.00 4.12
C GLY A 473 20.64 2.38 4.32
N SER A 474 19.82 3.37 4.68
CA SER A 474 20.24 4.78 4.79
C SER A 474 21.32 5.02 5.84
N ALA A 475 21.29 4.24 6.92
CA ALA A 475 22.27 4.29 8.01
C ALA A 475 23.67 3.85 7.55
N ALA A 476 23.76 2.81 6.71
CA ALA A 476 25.03 2.34 6.16
C ALA A 476 25.64 3.33 5.15
N ARG A 477 24.79 3.99 4.35
CA ARG A 477 25.23 4.96 3.33
C ARG A 477 25.53 6.36 3.85
N GLY A 478 25.15 6.66 5.10
CA GLY A 478 25.34 8.00 5.70
C GLY A 478 24.30 9.03 5.23
N GLU A 479 23.18 8.58 4.67
CA GLU A 479 22.13 9.41 4.07
C GLU A 479 20.88 9.51 4.98
N MET A 480 21.04 9.31 6.29
CA MET A 480 19.90 9.30 7.21
C MET A 480 19.26 10.69 7.34
N GLY A 481 17.94 10.72 7.19
CA GLY A 481 17.08 11.84 7.54
C GLY A 481 16.47 11.71 8.95
N PRO A 482 15.65 12.69 9.37
CA PRO A 482 15.03 12.73 10.70
C PRO A 482 14.15 11.51 11.03
N ASP A 483 13.54 10.91 10.00
CA ASP A 483 12.59 9.79 10.12
C ASP A 483 13.18 8.45 9.63
N SER A 484 14.49 8.39 9.39
CA SER A 484 15.14 7.17 8.89
C SER A 484 15.22 6.09 9.97
N ASP A 485 14.79 4.88 9.61
CA ASP A 485 14.93 3.67 10.43
C ASP A 485 16.38 3.15 10.41
N ILE A 486 16.77 2.39 11.45
CA ILE A 486 18.03 1.64 11.48
C ILE A 486 17.77 0.24 10.95
N ASP A 487 18.24 -0.06 9.75
CA ASP A 487 18.06 -1.36 9.09
C ASP A 487 19.18 -2.35 9.46
N LEU A 488 18.82 -3.48 10.07
CA LEU A 488 19.75 -4.51 10.54
C LEU A 488 19.44 -5.86 9.93
N LEU A 489 20.43 -6.47 9.29
CA LEU A 489 20.40 -7.87 8.86
C LEU A 489 21.16 -8.69 9.92
N VAL A 490 20.45 -9.60 10.59
CA VAL A 490 21.02 -10.48 11.62
C VAL A 490 21.08 -11.88 11.04
N VAL A 491 22.29 -12.38 10.84
CA VAL A 491 22.54 -13.76 10.38
C VAL A 491 22.58 -14.65 11.60
N LYS A 492 21.59 -15.55 11.72
CA LYS A 492 21.48 -16.53 12.79
C LYS A 492 21.01 -17.89 12.27
N ALA A 493 21.83 -18.94 12.43
CA ALA A 493 21.39 -20.32 12.24
C ALA A 493 20.27 -20.64 13.25
N CYS A 494 19.05 -20.91 12.75
CA CYS A 494 17.87 -21.16 13.57
C CYS A 494 16.75 -21.87 12.78
N GLU A 495 15.93 -22.67 13.46
CA GLU A 495 14.73 -23.29 12.87
C GLU A 495 13.56 -22.30 12.74
N HIS A 496 13.48 -21.30 13.63
CA HIS A 496 12.33 -20.38 13.73
C HIS A 496 12.75 -18.90 13.71
N ARG A 497 12.96 -18.37 12.50
CA ARG A 497 13.35 -16.97 12.25
C ARG A 497 12.49 -15.92 12.97
N ARG A 498 11.18 -16.17 13.10
CA ARG A 498 10.24 -15.23 13.75
C ARG A 498 10.51 -15.06 15.25
N GLU A 499 10.98 -16.10 15.92
CA GLU A 499 11.27 -16.07 17.36
C GLU A 499 12.56 -15.29 17.60
N VAL A 500 13.61 -15.57 16.82
CA VAL A 500 14.86 -14.80 16.83
C VAL A 500 14.59 -13.33 16.52
N ALA A 501 13.80 -13.03 15.48
CA ALA A 501 13.45 -11.64 15.14
C ALA A 501 12.64 -10.94 16.25
N ARG A 502 11.87 -11.68 17.05
CA ARG A 502 11.16 -11.13 18.22
C ARG A 502 12.14 -10.83 19.34
N ALA A 503 13.03 -11.78 19.68
CA ALA A 503 14.05 -11.61 20.70
C ALA A 503 14.98 -10.41 20.40
N VAL A 504 15.39 -10.26 19.14
CA VAL A 504 16.18 -9.10 18.69
C VAL A 504 15.39 -7.79 18.88
N ARG A 505 14.12 -7.73 18.45
CA ARG A 505 13.30 -6.53 18.65
C ARG A 505 13.07 -6.19 20.12
N ASP A 506 12.90 -7.19 20.97
CA ASP A 506 12.69 -7.00 22.40
C ASP A 506 13.96 -6.50 23.11
N CYS A 507 15.14 -7.02 22.76
CA CYS A 507 16.39 -6.56 23.37
C CYS A 507 16.77 -5.11 22.97
N LEU A 508 16.31 -4.66 21.80
CA LEU A 508 16.56 -3.30 21.29
C LEU A 508 15.56 -2.26 21.82
N ARG A 509 14.58 -2.64 22.65
CA ARG A 509 13.68 -1.68 23.29
C ARG A 509 14.46 -0.65 24.11
N GLY A 510 14.13 0.62 23.92
CA GLY A 510 14.76 1.74 24.63
C GLY A 510 16.14 2.17 24.10
N VAL A 511 16.77 1.43 23.19
CA VAL A 511 17.96 1.91 22.46
C VAL A 511 17.49 2.89 21.40
N ALA A 512 18.17 4.02 21.18
CA ALA A 512 17.80 5.04 20.19
C ALA A 512 16.30 5.44 20.25
N PRO A 513 15.83 6.02 21.36
CA PRO A 513 14.43 6.42 21.52
C PRO A 513 14.04 7.45 20.44
N GLY A 514 12.88 7.26 19.82
CA GLY A 514 12.41 8.09 18.70
C GLY A 514 12.87 7.66 17.31
N ARG A 515 13.71 6.62 17.18
CA ARG A 515 14.09 6.03 15.88
C ARG A 515 13.56 4.60 15.74
N GLY A 516 12.99 4.25 14.60
CA GLY A 516 12.61 2.87 14.29
C GLY A 516 13.82 1.99 14.00
N LYS A 517 13.67 0.68 14.19
CA LYS A 517 14.67 -0.34 13.86
C LYS A 517 13.98 -1.43 13.09
N ASP A 518 14.35 -1.61 11.83
CA ASP A 518 13.82 -2.65 10.97
C ASP A 518 14.84 -3.81 10.97
N VAL A 519 14.43 -4.95 11.54
CA VAL A 519 15.30 -6.12 11.76
C VAL A 519 14.87 -7.24 10.84
N VAL A 520 15.80 -7.68 9.98
CA VAL A 520 15.65 -8.86 9.13
C VAL A 520 16.54 -9.96 9.67
N VAL A 521 15.95 -11.12 10.00
CA VAL A 521 16.71 -12.31 10.44
C VAL A 521 16.78 -13.31 9.30
N VAL A 522 17.99 -13.74 8.96
CA VAL A 522 18.28 -14.73 7.92
C VAL A 522 19.19 -15.83 8.47
N THR A 523 19.14 -17.01 7.86
CA THR A 523 20.07 -18.11 8.19
C THR A 523 21.34 -18.03 7.33
N PRO A 524 22.46 -18.64 7.74
CA PRO A 524 23.65 -18.76 6.88
C PRO A 524 23.32 -19.42 5.53
N GLU A 525 22.41 -20.39 5.51
CA GLU A 525 21.95 -21.04 4.28
C GLU A 525 21.16 -20.08 3.37
N ASP A 526 20.34 -19.19 3.94
CA ASP A 526 19.66 -18.12 3.18
C ASP A 526 20.68 -17.15 2.57
N VAL A 527 21.74 -16.81 3.32
CA VAL A 527 22.83 -15.94 2.83
C VAL A 527 23.54 -16.61 1.66
N GLU A 528 23.94 -17.88 1.80
CA GLU A 528 24.61 -18.62 0.73
C GLU A 528 23.73 -18.72 -0.52
N ARG A 529 22.44 -19.04 -0.34
CA ARG A 529 21.48 -19.20 -1.45
C ARG A 529 21.16 -17.89 -2.15
N ASP A 530 20.97 -16.80 -1.40
CA ASP A 530 20.36 -15.56 -1.90
C ASP A 530 21.35 -14.38 -2.00
N ARG A 531 22.65 -14.58 -1.73
CA ARG A 531 23.69 -13.53 -1.78
C ARG A 531 23.78 -12.76 -3.09
N ASP A 532 23.55 -13.45 -4.20
CA ASP A 532 23.59 -12.86 -5.54
C ASP A 532 22.19 -12.74 -6.17
N THR A 533 21.15 -13.17 -5.44
CA THR A 533 19.77 -13.15 -5.92
C THR A 533 19.25 -11.72 -5.98
N ILE A 534 18.92 -11.33 -7.20
CA ILE A 534 18.46 -10.00 -7.56
C ILE A 534 17.04 -9.75 -7.00
N GLY A 535 16.85 -8.63 -6.27
CA GLY A 535 15.56 -8.24 -5.66
C GLY A 535 15.34 -8.69 -4.21
N TYR A 536 16.28 -9.45 -3.63
CA TYR A 536 16.28 -9.85 -2.23
C TYR A 536 17.00 -8.81 -1.39
N ILE A 537 16.63 -8.64 -0.11
CA ILE A 537 17.29 -7.67 0.77
C ILE A 537 18.72 -8.11 1.17
N ILE A 538 19.00 -9.42 1.05
CA ILE A 538 20.31 -10.03 1.37
C ILE A 538 21.41 -9.47 0.43
N ARG A 539 21.19 -9.47 -0.89
CA ARG A 539 22.16 -8.97 -1.88
C ARG A 539 22.61 -7.51 -1.64
N PRO A 540 21.73 -6.50 -1.52
CA PRO A 540 22.13 -5.12 -1.25
C PRO A 540 22.71 -4.95 0.16
N ALA A 541 22.26 -5.72 1.16
CA ALA A 541 22.85 -5.69 2.50
C ALA A 541 24.30 -6.20 2.50
N LEU A 542 24.61 -7.28 1.77
CA LEU A 542 25.97 -7.80 1.67
C LEU A 542 26.91 -6.93 0.82
N ARG A 543 26.40 -6.29 -0.23
CA ARG A 543 27.22 -5.49 -1.17
C ARG A 543 27.44 -4.04 -0.73
N GLY A 544 26.47 -3.45 -0.03
CA GLY A 544 26.49 -2.04 0.36
C GLY A 544 26.26 -1.80 1.85
N GLY A 545 26.09 -2.85 2.65
CA GLY A 545 25.99 -2.75 4.10
C GLY A 545 27.35 -2.68 4.79
N ARG A 546 27.33 -2.25 6.05
CA ARG A 546 28.46 -2.21 6.96
C ARG A 546 28.32 -3.35 7.97
N VAL A 547 29.28 -4.27 7.98
CA VAL A 547 29.34 -5.32 9.01
C VAL A 547 29.62 -4.65 10.36
N LEU A 548 28.72 -4.84 11.32
CA LEU A 548 28.84 -4.34 12.69
C LEU A 548 29.43 -5.39 13.64
N TYR A 549 29.23 -6.68 13.33
CA TYR A 549 29.69 -7.81 14.12
C TYR A 549 29.80 -9.07 13.25
N ALA A 550 30.83 -9.87 13.48
CA ALA A 550 31.01 -11.22 12.94
C ALA A 550 31.67 -12.10 14.03
N ALA A 551 31.14 -13.30 14.25
CA ALA A 551 31.53 -14.21 15.33
C ALA A 551 32.81 -15.02 15.07
#